data_AF-A0A259E4G2-F1
#
_entry.id   AF-A0A259E4G2-F1
#
_cell.length_a   1.000
_cell.length_b   1.000
_cell.length_c   1.000
_cell.angle_alpha   90.00
_cell.angle_beta   90.00
_cell.angle_gamma   90.00
#
_symmetry.space_group_name_H-M   'P 1'
#
loop_
_entity.id
_entity.type
_entity.pdbx_description
1 polymer ?
#
loop_
_entity_poly.entity_id
_entity_poly.type
_entity_poly.pdbx_seq_one_letter_code
_entity_poly.pdbx_strand_id
1 'polypeptide(L)' 'MTQYRFVTPHRTGKWYPDLLTAQQQAFAIGAGFYDQRSCLFYPYKDTRLEIDDTLVNGPHEGIAA' A
#
# COMPACT_ATOMS: atom_id res chain seq x y z
N MET A 1 -1.08 -9.62 10.91
CA MET A 1 0.10 -8.76 10.77
C MET A 1 -0.30 -7.66 9.82
N THR A 2 0.02 -6.40 10.09
CA THR A 2 -0.35 -5.32 9.16
C THR A 2 0.49 -5.41 7.89
N GLN A 3 -0.15 -5.46 6.74
CA GLN A 3 0.50 -5.41 5.43
C GLN A 3 0.09 -4.16 4.68
N TYR A 4 0.97 -3.66 3.83
CA TYR A 4 0.80 -2.44 3.07
C TYR A 4 1.02 -2.71 1.58
N ARG A 5 0.16 -2.19 0.71
CA ARG A 5 0.39 -2.18 -0.74
C ARG A 5 -0.08 -0.89 -1.37
N PHE A 6 0.56 -0.51 -2.47
CA PHE A 6 0.10 0.59 -3.31
C PHE A 6 -0.63 0.05 -4.54
N VAL A 7 -1.71 0.74 -4.92
CA VAL A 7 -2.52 0.40 -6.08
C VAL A 7 -2.66 1.63 -6.97
N THR A 8 -2.46 1.41 -8.27
CA THR A 8 -2.71 2.40 -9.32
C THR A 8 -3.85 1.89 -10.21
N PRO A 9 -4.45 2.73 -11.07
CA PRO A 9 -5.52 2.31 -11.97
C PRO A 9 -5.15 1.15 -12.90
N HIS A 10 -3.86 1.01 -13.22
CA HIS A 10 -3.36 0.03 -14.19
C HIS A 10 -2.54 -1.10 -13.55
N ARG A 11 -2.02 -0.92 -12.34
CA ARG A 11 -1.12 -1.88 -11.69
C ARG A 11 -1.35 -1.95 -10.18
N THR A 12 -1.30 -3.16 -9.65
CA THR A 12 -1.42 -3.43 -8.21
C THR A 12 -0.08 -3.90 -7.67
N GLY A 13 0.38 -3.26 -6.60
CA GLY A 13 1.59 -3.64 -5.88
C GLY A 13 1.41 -4.91 -5.05
N LYS A 14 2.53 -5.50 -4.65
CA LYS A 14 2.55 -6.62 -3.71
C LYS A 14 2.25 -6.12 -2.29
N TRP A 15 1.79 -7.02 -1.44
CA TRP A 15 1.71 -6.78 0.00
C TRP A 15 3.11 -6.83 0.62
N TYR A 16 3.44 -5.81 1.40
CA TYR A 16 4.69 -5.72 2.14
C TYR A 16 4.40 -5.61 3.64
N PRO A 17 5.26 -6.17 4.51
CA PRO A 17 5.09 -6.08 5.96
C PRO A 17 5.32 -4.67 6.52
N ASP A 18 6.03 -3.82 5.78
CA ASP A 18 6.39 -2.47 6.21
C ASP A 18 5.94 -1.41 5.20
N LEU A 19 5.41 -0.29 5.71
CA LEU A 19 5.01 0.85 4.89
C LEU A 19 6.20 1.41 4.08
N LEU A 20 7.38 1.48 4.70
CA LEU A 20 8.59 1.97 4.05
C LEU A 20 8.97 1.10 2.85
N THR A 21 8.90 -0.22 3.02
CA THR A 21 9.16 -1.18 1.93
C THR A 21 8.15 -1.01 0.80
N ALA A 22 6.86 -0.83 1.14
CA ALA A 22 5.84 -0.53 0.14
C ALA A 22 6.12 0.77 -0.62
N GLN A 23 6.56 1.83 0.07
CA GLN A 23 6.87 3.14 -0.53
C GLN A 23 8.07 3.07 -1.47
N GLN A 24 9.13 2.34 -1.08
CA GLN A 24 10.30 2.13 -1.94
C GLN A 24 9.95 1.34 -3.21
N GLN A 25 9.03 0.37 -3.10
CA GLN A 25 8.60 -0.45 -4.23
C GLN A 25 7.52 0.21 -5.08
N ALA A 26 6.90 1.29 -4.60
CA ALA A 26 5.84 2.03 -5.31
C ALA A 26 6.31 2.58 -6.67
N PHE A 27 7.60 2.93 -6.80
CA PHE A 27 8.16 3.44 -8.06
C PHE A 27 8.08 2.39 -9.18
N ALA A 28 8.29 1.11 -8.88
CA ALA A 28 8.28 0.04 -9.87
C ALA A 28 6.91 -0.18 -10.54
N ILE A 29 5.83 0.18 -9.85
CA ILE A 29 4.46 0.07 -10.36
C ILE A 29 3.88 1.40 -10.84
N GLY A 30 4.64 2.50 -10.75
CA GLY A 30 4.17 3.84 -11.07
C GLY A 30 3.19 4.41 -10.05
N ALA A 31 3.27 3.99 -8.79
CA ALA A 31 2.43 4.50 -7.70
C ALA A 31 3.00 5.75 -7.02
N GLY A 32 4.31 5.96 -7.10
CA GLY A 32 4.91 7.13 -6.47
C GLY A 32 6.42 7.05 -6.41
N PHE A 33 7.01 8.07 -5.84
CA PHE A 33 8.45 8.17 -5.65
C PHE A 33 8.75 8.38 -4.16
N TYR A 34 9.67 7.57 -3.63
CA TYR A 34 10.21 7.76 -2.29
C TYR A 34 11.55 8.51 -2.39
N ASP A 35 11.59 9.74 -1.91
CA ASP A 35 12.82 10.52 -1.84
C ASP A 35 13.62 10.12 -0.60
N GLN A 36 14.71 9.37 -0.79
CA GLN A 36 15.56 8.91 0.30
C GLN A 36 16.29 10.05 1.03
N ARG A 37 16.46 11.22 0.40
CA ARG A 37 17.17 12.35 0.99
C ARG A 37 16.31 13.11 2.00
N SER A 38 15.03 13.32 1.66
CA SER A 38 14.06 14.01 2.51
C SER A 38 13.25 13.04 3.37
N CYS A 39 13.37 11.73 3.13
CA CYS A 39 12.53 10.68 3.72
C CYS A 39 11.03 10.92 3.51
N LEU A 40 10.67 11.46 2.34
CA LEU A 40 9.29 11.80 1.98
C LEU A 40 8.81 10.93 0.82
N PHE A 41 7.55 10.53 0.89
CA PHE A 41 6.87 9.80 -0.17
C PHE A 41 5.94 10.71 -0.96
N TYR A 42 6.05 10.65 -2.28
CA TYR A 42 5.25 11.42 -3.21
C TYR A 42 4.38 10.47 -4.04
N PRO A 43 3.10 10.27 -3.67
CA PRO A 43 2.19 9.44 -4.45
C PRO A 43 1.88 10.11 -5.80
N TYR A 44 1.85 9.33 -6.87
CA TYR A 44 1.39 9.81 -8.17
C TYR A 44 -0.14 9.86 -8.22
N LYS A 45 -0.66 10.56 -9.23
CA LYS A 45 -2.11 10.72 -9.41
C LYS A 45 -2.80 9.35 -9.45
N ASP A 46 -3.97 9.28 -8.81
CA ASP A 46 -4.80 8.07 -8.71
C ASP A 46 -4.16 6.88 -7.95
N THR A 47 -3.07 7.12 -7.21
CA THR A 47 -2.49 6.10 -6.33
C THR A 47 -3.25 6.00 -5.02
N ARG A 48 -3.50 4.77 -4.57
CA ARG A 48 -4.11 4.47 -3.27
C ARG A 48 -3.21 3.56 -2.45
N LEU A 49 -3.16 3.81 -1.15
CA LEU A 49 -2.56 2.91 -0.16
C LEU A 49 -3.65 2.00 0.38
N GLU A 50 -3.46 0.70 0.29
CA GLU A 50 -4.26 -0.29 0.98
C GLU A 50 -3.48 -0.86 2.17
N ILE A 51 -4.18 -1.06 3.27
CA ILE A 51 -3.65 -1.58 4.52
C ILE A 51 -4.48 -2.80 4.87
N ASP A 52 -3.85 -3.96 4.92
CA ASP A 52 -4.44 -5.19 5.40
C ASP A 52 -4.03 -5.36 6.86
N ASP A 53 -4.94 -5.07 7.78
CA ASP A 53 -4.73 -5.37 9.19
C ASP A 53 -5.52 -6.62 9.56
N THR A 54 -4.87 -7.78 9.36
CA THR A 54 -5.36 -9.10 9.75
C THR A 54 -5.39 -9.34 11.26
N LEU A 55 -4.97 -8.40 12.12
CA LEU A 55 -4.97 -8.57 13.58
C LEU A 55 -5.97 -7.64 14.31
N VAL A 56 -6.31 -6.50 13.73
CA VAL A 56 -7.31 -5.53 14.20
C VAL A 56 -8.69 -5.90 13.67
N ASN A 57 -8.73 -6.56 12.53
CA ASN A 57 -9.94 -7.16 12.00
C ASN A 57 -9.86 -8.67 12.20
N GLY A 58 -10.48 -9.17 13.28
CA GLY A 58 -11.06 -10.52 13.22
C GLY A 58 -11.92 -10.66 11.96
N PRO A 59 -12.23 -11.88 11.48
CA PRO A 59 -12.93 -12.07 10.22
C PRO A 59 -14.15 -11.15 10.22
N HIS A 60 -14.17 -10.15 9.33
CA HIS A 60 -15.40 -9.43 9.04
C HIS A 60 -16.29 -10.44 8.35
N GLU A 61 -17.00 -11.23 9.16
CA GLU A 61 -18.30 -11.79 8.84
C GLU A 61 -19.24 -10.62 8.53
N GLY A 62 -19.04 -10.03 7.35
CA GLY A 62 -20.04 -9.26 6.64
C GLY A 62 -21.03 -10.23 6.02
N ILE A 63 -21.87 -10.81 6.87
CA ILE A 63 -23.26 -11.20 6.62
C ILE A 63 -23.77 -10.78 5.24
N ALA A 64 -24.06 -11.79 4.42
CA ALA A 64 -25.04 -11.69 3.35
C ALA A 64 -26.42 -11.34 3.96
N ALA A 65 -27.11 -10.39 3.33
CA ALA A 65 -28.55 -10.16 3.50
C ALA A 65 -29.14 -9.81 2.12
#